data_AF-A0A1Q8BMA6-F1
#
_entry.id   AF-A0A1Q8BMA6-F1
#
_cell.length_a   1.000
_cell.length_b   1.000
_cell.length_c   1.000
_cell.angle_alpha   90.00
_cell.angle_beta   90.00
_cell.angle_gamma   90.00
#
_symmetry.space_group_name_H-M   'P 1'
#
loop_
_entity.id
_entity.type
_entity.pdbx_description
1 polymer ?
#
loop_
_entity_poly.entity_id
_entity_poly.type
_entity_poly.pdbx_seq_one_letter_code
_entity_poly.pdbx_strand_id
1 'polypeptide(L)' 'MDVVETNVAIRCGGIAVRPGDLIFADVDGIVVVPQDLADEVISKAWEKVNGESKVRDALRAGASVTETFAKYRIL' A
#
# COMPACT_ATOMS: atom_id res chain seq x y z
N MET A 1 26.16 -15.18 -15.04
CA MET A 1 24.76 -14.73 -15.24
C MET A 1 24.91 -13.41 -15.97
N ASP A 2 24.60 -13.42 -17.26
CA ASP A 2 24.90 -12.28 -18.13
C ASP A 2 23.67 -11.36 -18.18
N VAL A 3 23.91 -10.05 -18.17
CA VAL A 3 22.85 -9.04 -18.27
C VAL A 3 22.46 -8.91 -19.74
N VAL A 4 21.18 -9.15 -20.04
CA VAL A 4 20.65 -9.05 -21.40
C VAL A 4 20.20 -7.61 -21.69
N GLU A 5 19.42 -7.00 -20.80
CA GLU A 5 18.88 -5.64 -20.94
C GLU A 5 18.72 -4.97 -19.57
N THR A 6 18.66 -3.64 -19.53
CA THR A 6 18.40 -2.84 -18.31
C THR A 6 17.41 -1.71 -18.62
N ASN A 7 16.67 -1.25 -17.61
CA ASN A 7 15.66 -0.17 -17.75
C ASN A 7 14.65 -0.42 -18.88
N VAL A 8 14.20 -1.66 -19.04
CA VAL A 8 13.11 -2.04 -19.92
C VAL A 8 11.91 -2.53 -19.11
N ALA A 9 10.72 -2.44 -19.68
CA ALA A 9 9.53 -2.99 -19.06
C ALA A 9 9.61 -4.51 -18.98
N ILE A 10 9.22 -5.09 -17.85
CA ILE A 10 9.24 -6.53 -17.61
C ILE A 10 7.90 -7.02 -17.06
N ARG A 11 7.74 -8.34 -17.02
CA ARG A 11 6.71 -9.01 -16.22
C ARG A 11 7.36 -9.79 -15.08
N CYS A 12 6.96 -9.49 -13.85
CA CYS A 12 7.42 -10.19 -12.65
C CYS A 12 6.19 -10.60 -11.82
N GLY A 13 6.07 -11.88 -11.46
CA GLY A 13 4.90 -12.37 -10.72
C GLY A 13 3.56 -12.16 -11.45
N GLY A 14 3.57 -12.10 -12.79
CA GLY A 14 2.38 -11.79 -13.61
C GLY A 14 2.05 -10.29 -13.72
N ILE A 15 2.70 -9.44 -12.93
CA ILE A 15 2.51 -7.99 -12.90
C ILE A 15 3.47 -7.31 -13.88
N ALA A 16 2.99 -6.29 -14.60
CA ALA A 16 3.85 -5.45 -15.43
C ALA A 16 4.61 -4.45 -14.55
N VAL A 17 5.91 -4.34 -14.75
CA VAL A 17 6.78 -3.37 -14.07
C VAL A 17 7.49 -2.56 -15.13
N ARG A 18 7.42 -1.24 -15.04
CA ARG A 18 8.10 -0.33 -15.95
C ARG A 18 9.19 0.43 -15.21
N PRO A 19 10.24 0.87 -15.92
CA PRO A 19 11.19 1.82 -15.38
C PRO A 19 10.46 3.05 -14.83
N GLY A 20 10.76 3.44 -13.60
CA GLY A 20 10.14 4.59 -12.93
C GLY A 20 8.93 4.27 -12.04
N ASP A 21 8.34 3.07 -12.15
CA ASP A 21 7.29 2.65 -11.22
C ASP A 21 7.85 2.56 -9.78
N LEU A 22 7.06 2.97 -8.80
CA LEU A 22 7.42 2.88 -7.39
C LEU A 22 7.22 1.44 -6.91
N ILE A 23 8.27 0.86 -6.33
CA ILE A 23 8.23 -0.48 -5.74
C ILE A 23 8.23 -0.34 -4.22
N PHE A 24 7.21 -0.89 -3.57
CA PHE A 24 7.15 -1.05 -2.12
C PHE A 24 7.16 -2.53 -1.77
N ALA A 25 7.92 -2.92 -0.76
CA ALA A 25 8.04 -4.32 -0.34
C ALA A 25 8.25 -4.42 1.17
N ASP A 26 7.56 -5.37 1.79
CA ASP A 26 7.69 -5.72 3.20
C ASP A 26 7.52 -7.25 3.40
N VAL A 27 7.18 -7.67 4.62
CA VAL A 27 6.99 -9.08 4.97
C VAL A 27 5.70 -9.69 4.41
N ASP A 28 4.72 -8.88 4.03
CA ASP A 28 3.45 -9.34 3.47
C ASP A 28 3.57 -9.55 1.95
N GLY A 29 4.38 -8.73 1.28
CA GLY A 29 4.67 -8.90 -0.14
C GLY A 29 5.26 -7.68 -0.84
N ILE A 30 4.96 -7.57 -2.14
CA ILE A 30 5.47 -6.51 -3.03
C ILE A 30 4.30 -5.83 -3.73
N VAL A 31 4.32 -4.50 -3.76
CA VAL A 31 3.38 -3.65 -4.50
C VAL A 31 4.14 -2.88 -5.57
N VAL A 32 3.60 -2.89 -6.78
CA VAL A 32 4.07 -2.09 -7.92
C VAL A 32 3.08 -0.96 -8.14
N VAL A 33 3.52 0.28 -7.98
CA VAL A 33 2.71 1.47 -8.18
C VAL A 33 3.17 2.18 -9.46
N PRO A 34 2.29 2.30 -10.47
CA PRO A 34 2.58 3.08 -11.68
C PRO A 34 3.11 4.48 -11.35
N GLN A 35 4.17 4.92 -12.02
CA GLN A 35 4.80 6.21 -11.76
C GLN A 35 3.79 7.38 -11.78
N ASP A 36 2.86 7.36 -12.72
CA ASP A 36 1.82 8.37 -12.93
C ASP A 36 0.76 8.40 -11.81
N LEU A 37 0.69 7.37 -10.99
CA LEU A 37 -0.24 7.25 -9.85
C LEU A 37 0.45 7.34 -8.50
N ALA A 38 1.78 7.46 -8.46
CA ALA A 38 2.56 7.36 -7.24
C ALA A 38 2.11 8.37 -6.16
N ASP A 39 1.95 9.64 -6.53
CA ASP A 39 1.55 10.69 -5.58
C ASP A 39 0.15 10.47 -5.01
N GLU A 40 -0.80 10.04 -5.85
CA GLU A 40 -2.17 9.74 -5.42
C GLU A 40 -2.20 8.55 -4.45
N VAL A 41 -1.48 7.47 -4.79
CA VAL A 41 -1.41 6.27 -3.96
C VAL A 41 -0.76 6.57 -2.62
N ILE A 42 0.33 7.33 -2.60
CA ILE A 42 1.00 7.75 -1.36
C ILE A 42 0.06 8.59 -0.50
N SER A 43 -0.63 9.55 -1.09
CA SER A 43 -1.59 10.41 -0.37
C SER A 43 -2.71 9.59 0.27
N LYS A 44 -3.33 8.67 -0.50
CA LYS A 44 -4.39 7.78 -0.01
C LYS A 44 -3.90 6.80 1.06
N ALA A 45 -2.68 6.27 0.92
CA ALA A 45 -2.08 5.40 1.92
C ALA A 45 -1.86 6.13 3.25
N TRP A 46 -1.42 7.40 3.19
CA TRP A 46 -1.29 8.25 4.37
C TRP A 46 -2.64 8.57 5.04
N GLU A 47 -3.68 8.86 4.26
CA GLU A 47 -5.02 9.05 4.80
C GLU A 47 -5.50 7.79 5.53
N LYS A 48 -5.30 6.62 4.90
CA LYS A 48 -5.69 5.32 5.46
C LYS A 48 -4.96 5.02 6.78
N VAL A 49 -3.64 5.14 6.85
CA VAL A 49 -2.87 4.80 8.07
C VAL A 49 -3.19 5.74 9.24
N ASN A 50 -3.47 7.02 8.94
CA ASN A 50 -3.92 7.99 9.94
C ASN A 50 -5.32 7.64 10.47
N GLY A 51 -6.21 7.17 9.61
CA GLY A 51 -7.53 6.65 9.98
C GLY A 51 -7.44 5.40 10.85
N GLU A 52 -6.65 4.41 10.43
CA GLU A 52 -6.42 3.17 11.18
C GLU A 52 -5.80 3.40 12.54
N SER A 53 -4.94 4.41 12.69
CA SER A 53 -4.36 4.77 13.99
C SER A 53 -5.44 5.19 15.00
N LYS A 54 -6.45 5.95 14.57
CA LYS A 54 -7.59 6.32 15.43
C LYS A 54 -8.43 5.10 15.83
N VAL A 55 -8.68 4.19 14.89
CA VAL A 55 -9.37 2.91 15.16
C VAL A 55 -8.58 2.11 16.18
N ARG A 56 -7.27 1.96 15.97
CA ARG A 56 -6.36 1.22 16.85
C ARG A 56 -6.36 1.77 18.28
N ASP A 57 -6.35 3.09 18.44
CA ASP A 57 -6.38 3.73 19.76
C ASP A 57 -7.71 3.51 20.47
N ALA A 58 -8.85 3.58 19.75
CA ALA A 58 -10.16 3.29 20.31
C ALA A 58 -10.26 1.82 20.78
N LEU A 59 -9.79 0.87 19.96
CA LEU A 59 -9.79 -0.54 20.33
C LEU A 59 -8.89 -0.83 21.53
N ARG A 60 -7.70 -0.21 21.61
CA ARG A 60 -6.80 -0.32 22.76
C ARG A 60 -7.41 0.25 24.05
N ALA A 61 -8.27 1.25 23.94
CA ALA A 61 -9.04 1.81 25.05
C ALA A 61 -10.25 0.94 25.47
N GLY A 62 -10.48 -0.20 24.82
CA GLY A 62 -11.54 -1.14 25.16
C GLY A 62 -12.86 -0.93 24.41
N ALA A 63 -12.88 -0.11 23.36
CA ALA A 63 -14.08 0.05 22.52
C ALA A 63 -14.44 -1.24 21.78
N SER A 64 -15.74 -1.46 21.54
CA SER A 64 -16.22 -2.58 20.72
C SER A 64 -15.74 -2.45 19.28
N VAL A 65 -15.32 -3.58 18.68
CA VAL A 65 -14.94 -3.65 17.26
C VAL A 65 -16.10 -3.26 16.35
N THR A 66 -17.32 -3.73 16.65
CA THR A 66 -18.50 -3.47 15.81
C THR A 66 -18.90 -2.00 15.82
N GLU A 67 -18.88 -1.36 16.99
CA GLU A 67 -19.19 0.07 17.15
C GLU A 67 -18.11 0.95 16.52
N THR A 68 -16.84 0.58 16.70
CA THR A 68 -15.70 1.30 16.12
C THR A 68 -15.76 1.25 14.60
N PHE A 69 -16.02 0.08 14.00
CA PHE A 69 -16.19 -0.04 12.55
C PHE A 69 -17.42 0.73 12.05
N ALA A 70 -18.56 0.68 12.76
CA ALA A 70 -19.74 1.45 12.40
C ALA A 70 -19.47 2.97 12.38
N LYS A 71 -18.65 3.46 13.32
CA LYS A 71 -18.28 4.87 13.46
C LYS A 71 -17.26 5.33 12.42
N TYR A 72 -16.15 4.60 12.28
CA TYR A 72 -15.01 5.06 11.46
C TYR A 72 -15.05 4.52 10.03
N ARG A 73 -15.78 3.42 9.78
CA ARG A 73 -15.86 2.73 8.48
C ARG A 73 -14.49 2.39 7.90
N ILE A 74 -13.52 2.22 8.78
CA ILE A 74 -12.13 1.88 8.50
C ILE A 74 -11.91 0.50 9.11
N LEU A 75 -11.57 -0.44 8.24
CA LEU A 75 -10.99 -1.73 8.63
C LEU A 75 -9.57 -1.50 9.14
#